data_AF-A0A1I5YB61-F1
#
_entry.id   AF-A0A1I5YB61-F1
#
_cell.length_a   1.000
_cell.length_b   1.000
_cell.length_c   1.000
_cell.angle_alpha   90.00
_cell.angle_beta   90.00
_cell.angle_gamma   90.00
#
_symmetry.space_group_name_H-M   'P 1'
#
loop_
_entity.id
_entity.type
_entity.pdbx_description
1 polymer ?
#
loop_
_entity_poly.entity_id
_entity_poly.type
_entity_poly.pdbx_seq_one_letter_code
_entity_poly.pdbx_strand_id
1 'polypeptide(L)'
;MKKTLYLAPSAIAVAVMASSLSVGVQAAGFVEDAKVTLGLRNYYFNRNYLNGTDPVIRGERQGQAEGWTQNFILDARSGFTEGTVGFGLDVLGLYSIKLDGNRGAANTQLMPIHDDGQAADQFGRTAVAAKAKLSKTELKVGEWFAVLPILRADDGRSLPQTFQGAQLTSNEIDGLTLYGGQFWKNSQRNDASREDMSFSGVKGDDFNFGGGEYRFNGNNTMVGVWHARLEDVYQQSYVQLTHSQPVGDWVLGANLGYVTGKEEGAAKAGNLDNKVYQGALSAKTGNNTFMVAYQRLSGDTKFMRIDGASGGTLVNDGFTNSYDNPEERSWQVRHDYNFAGLGIPGLTLMNRYVSGSNIHTGGRTDAEEWGRESELAYTIQEGSLKNLSIRWRNSDVRRDVGQDLHENRLIINYPLSIL
;
A
#
# COMPACT_ATOMS: atom_id res chain seq x y z
N MET A 1 29.46 -35.15 -38.87
CA MET A 1 30.20 -33.91 -38.50
C MET A 1 29.22 -32.93 -37.87
N LYS A 2 29.53 -32.56 -36.62
CA LYS A 2 28.95 -31.57 -35.69
C LYS A 2 27.60 -30.91 -36.06
N LYS A 3 26.53 -31.37 -35.39
CA LYS A 3 25.31 -30.58 -35.14
C LYS A 3 25.56 -29.71 -33.91
N THR A 4 25.44 -28.40 -34.07
CA THR A 4 25.58 -27.43 -32.98
C THR A 4 24.21 -27.22 -32.33
N LEU A 5 24.13 -27.54 -31.04
CA LEU A 5 22.97 -27.42 -30.17
C LEU A 5 22.86 -25.93 -29.76
N TYR A 6 21.79 -25.24 -30.20
CA TYR A 6 21.48 -23.90 -29.70
C TYR A 6 20.67 -24.03 -28.42
N LEU A 7 21.26 -23.55 -27.31
CA LEU A 7 20.64 -23.42 -26.00
C LEU A 7 19.45 -22.45 -26.07
N ALA A 8 18.32 -22.88 -25.50
CA ALA A 8 17.06 -22.17 -25.46
C ALA A 8 17.13 -20.85 -24.66
N PRO A 9 16.32 -19.84 -25.01
CA PRO A 9 16.20 -18.60 -24.25
C PRO A 9 15.54 -18.86 -22.90
N SER A 10 16.27 -18.57 -21.82
CA SER A 10 15.78 -18.73 -20.45
C SER A 10 14.78 -17.64 -20.11
N ALA A 11 13.51 -18.05 -20.01
CA ALA A 11 12.46 -17.30 -19.36
C ALA A 11 12.82 -17.08 -17.88
N ILE A 12 13.02 -15.83 -17.47
CA ILE A 12 12.86 -15.46 -16.05
C ILE A 12 11.35 -15.31 -15.84
N ALA A 13 10.73 -16.48 -15.72
CA ALA A 13 9.41 -16.65 -15.16
C ALA A 13 9.43 -16.10 -13.73
N VAL A 14 8.31 -15.47 -13.37
CA VAL A 14 7.81 -15.40 -12.01
C VAL A 14 7.94 -16.81 -11.42
N ALA A 15 8.92 -17.00 -10.54
CA ALA A 15 9.08 -18.23 -9.78
C ALA A 15 8.01 -18.27 -8.68
N VAL A 16 6.79 -18.60 -9.10
CA VAL A 16 5.83 -19.36 -8.30
C VAL A 16 5.29 -20.45 -9.22
N MET A 17 6.11 -21.47 -9.47
CA MET A 17 5.60 -22.78 -9.90
C MET A 17 5.57 -23.67 -8.66
N ALA A 18 4.38 -23.95 -8.18
CA ALA A 18 4.07 -25.23 -7.57
C ALA A 18 2.95 -25.85 -8.41
N SER A 19 3.34 -26.61 -9.42
CA SER A 19 2.50 -27.69 -9.93
C SER A 19 2.65 -28.88 -9.00
N SER A 20 1.63 -29.16 -8.21
CA SER A 20 1.37 -30.50 -7.71
C SER A 20 -0.13 -30.68 -7.54
N LEU A 21 -0.68 -31.51 -8.43
CA LEU A 21 -1.57 -32.62 -8.13
C LEU A 21 -2.60 -32.39 -7.02
N SER A 22 -3.86 -32.56 -7.40
CA SER A 22 -4.96 -32.97 -6.52
C SER A 22 -4.57 -34.21 -5.70
N VAL A 23 -3.98 -33.97 -4.54
CA VAL A 23 -3.84 -34.90 -3.43
C VAL A 23 -4.37 -34.12 -2.24
N GLY A 24 -5.31 -34.70 -1.50
CA GLY A 24 -5.93 -34.04 -0.35
C GLY A 24 -4.84 -33.46 0.56
N VAL A 25 -4.81 -32.13 0.67
CA VAL A 25 -3.88 -31.43 1.55
C VAL A 25 -4.34 -31.76 2.97
N GLN A 26 -3.69 -32.73 3.60
CA GLN A 26 -3.55 -32.68 5.05
C GLN A 26 -2.81 -31.38 5.34
N ALA A 27 -3.47 -30.43 6.02
CA ALA A 27 -2.75 -29.39 6.73
C ALA A 27 -1.74 -30.10 7.62
N ALA A 28 -0.46 -29.72 7.58
CA ALA A 28 0.55 -30.38 8.40
C ALA A 28 0.29 -30.14 9.90
N GLY A 29 -0.46 -29.08 10.21
CA GLY A 29 -0.99 -28.77 11.53
C GLY A 29 -0.79 -27.30 11.90
N PHE A 30 -1.19 -26.94 13.12
CA PHE A 30 -1.12 -25.57 13.62
C PHE A 30 0.32 -25.04 13.71
N VAL A 31 1.27 -25.91 14.10
CA VAL A 31 2.68 -25.54 14.31
C VAL A 31 3.51 -25.85 13.07
N GLU A 32 3.18 -26.93 12.39
CA GLU A 32 3.93 -27.49 11.27
C GLU A 32 3.86 -26.59 10.04
N ASP A 33 2.72 -25.92 9.83
CA ASP A 33 2.54 -24.93 8.76
C ASP A 33 2.80 -23.48 9.26
N ALA A 34 3.33 -23.31 10.48
CA ALA A 34 3.60 -21.98 11.01
C ALA A 34 4.76 -21.30 10.29
N LYS A 35 4.64 -19.99 10.09
CA LYS A 35 5.69 -19.13 9.54
C LYS A 35 5.95 -17.98 10.48
N VAL A 36 7.21 -17.74 10.81
CA VAL A 36 7.61 -16.65 11.70
C VAL A 36 8.76 -15.89 11.07
N THR A 37 8.55 -14.59 10.86
CA THR A 37 9.57 -13.68 10.33
C THR A 37 9.73 -12.50 11.27
N LEU A 38 10.98 -12.13 11.57
CA LEU A 38 11.32 -10.84 12.17
C LEU A 38 11.90 -9.92 11.12
N GLY A 39 11.13 -8.92 10.71
CA GLY A 39 11.58 -7.84 9.84
C GLY A 39 12.34 -6.79 10.64
N LEU A 40 13.61 -6.57 10.28
CA LEU A 40 14.37 -5.42 10.73
C LEU A 40 14.26 -4.32 9.67
N ARG A 41 13.77 -3.14 10.05
CA ARG A 41 13.68 -1.99 9.15
C ARG A 41 14.38 -0.79 9.77
N ASN A 42 15.42 -0.31 9.12
CA ASN A 42 16.04 0.98 9.41
C ASN A 42 15.50 2.02 8.42
N TYR A 43 14.97 3.14 8.91
CA TYR A 43 14.29 4.13 8.08
C TYR A 43 14.76 5.54 8.41
N TYR A 44 15.58 6.10 7.52
CA TYR A 44 15.90 7.52 7.52
C TYR A 44 14.97 8.27 6.57
N PHE A 45 14.41 9.38 7.03
CA PHE A 45 13.51 10.25 6.28
C PHE A 45 13.95 11.69 6.46
N ASN A 46 14.08 12.42 5.35
CA ASN A 46 14.30 13.86 5.35
C ASN A 46 13.44 14.51 4.27
N ARG A 47 12.69 15.53 4.64
CA ARG A 47 11.88 16.37 3.76
C ARG A 47 12.22 17.83 4.03
N ASN A 48 12.80 18.49 3.04
CA ASN A 48 13.06 19.93 3.06
C ASN A 48 11.89 20.66 2.40
N TYR A 49 11.31 21.61 3.09
CA TYR A 49 10.29 22.50 2.53
C TYR A 49 10.97 23.65 1.79
N LEU A 50 10.40 24.05 0.67
CA LEU A 50 11.01 25.01 -0.26
C LEU A 50 10.13 26.24 -0.45
N ASN A 51 10.69 27.27 -1.08
CA ASN A 51 9.97 28.45 -1.56
C ASN A 51 9.14 29.19 -0.48
N GLY A 52 9.53 29.08 0.79
CA GLY A 52 8.81 29.68 1.91
C GLY A 52 7.41 29.10 2.14
N THR A 53 7.15 27.90 1.63
CA THR A 53 5.89 27.16 1.78
C THR A 53 5.88 26.26 3.02
N ASP A 54 6.90 26.36 3.87
CA ASP A 54 7.05 25.59 5.08
C ASP A 54 5.83 25.74 6.03
N PRO A 55 5.40 24.65 6.68
CA PRO A 55 4.29 24.71 7.62
C PRO A 55 4.67 25.49 8.87
N VAL A 56 3.70 26.23 9.42
CA VAL A 56 3.82 26.87 10.73
C VAL A 56 3.29 25.91 11.79
N ILE A 57 4.16 25.47 12.69
CA ILE A 57 3.83 24.53 13.76
C ILE A 57 4.15 25.21 15.08
N ARG A 58 3.14 25.33 15.95
CA ARG A 58 3.28 26.00 17.26
C ARG A 58 3.85 27.42 17.17
N GLY A 59 3.50 28.13 16.11
CA GLY A 59 3.94 29.51 15.86
C GLY A 59 5.32 29.65 15.22
N GLU A 60 6.02 28.54 14.97
CA GLU A 60 7.34 28.53 14.34
C GLU A 60 7.30 27.90 12.95
N ARG A 61 8.08 28.47 12.03
CA ARG A 61 8.26 27.96 10.67
C ARG A 61 9.15 26.72 10.68
N GLN A 62 8.63 25.59 10.22
CA GLN A 62 9.36 24.33 10.19
C GLN A 62 9.95 24.09 8.80
N GLY A 63 11.21 24.50 8.59
CA GLY A 63 11.89 24.38 7.29
C GLY A 63 12.14 22.94 6.81
N GLN A 64 12.13 21.95 7.70
CA GLN A 64 12.27 20.53 7.33
C GLN A 64 11.50 19.59 8.26
N ALA A 65 11.20 18.38 7.78
CA ALA A 65 10.78 17.24 8.60
C ALA A 65 11.82 16.13 8.45
N GLU A 66 12.44 15.71 9.55
CA GLU A 66 13.58 14.79 9.56
C GLU A 66 13.51 13.83 10.74
N GLY A 67 13.87 12.57 10.50
CA GLY A 67 13.90 11.56 11.54
C GLY A 67 14.51 10.25 11.07
N TRP A 68 14.98 9.48 12.03
CA TRP A 68 15.61 8.19 11.81
C TRP A 68 15.13 7.17 12.83
N THR A 69 14.66 6.01 12.37
CA THR A 69 14.14 4.95 13.25
C THR A 69 14.74 3.59 12.95
N GLN A 70 14.81 2.76 14.00
CA GLN A 70 15.01 1.32 13.90
C GLN A 70 13.71 0.61 14.32
N ASN A 71 13.27 -0.33 13.48
CA ASN A 71 11.96 -0.96 13.61
C ASN A 71 12.10 -2.49 13.59
N PHE A 72 11.22 -3.14 14.35
CA PHE A 72 11.14 -4.58 14.54
C PHE A 72 9.69 -4.99 14.28
N ILE A 73 9.49 -5.81 13.25
CA ILE A 73 8.17 -6.24 12.78
C ILE A 73 8.16 -7.77 12.82
N LEU A 74 7.60 -8.33 13.89
CA LEU A 74 7.38 -9.77 14.02
C LEU A 74 6.07 -10.13 13.33
N ASP A 75 6.12 -10.91 12.25
CA ASP A 75 4.95 -11.53 11.60
C ASP A 75 4.99 -13.03 11.87
N ALA A 76 4.12 -13.50 12.76
CA ALA A 76 4.00 -14.89 13.16
C ALA A 76 2.60 -15.39 12.83
N ARG A 77 2.51 -16.38 11.95
CA ARG A 77 1.24 -16.94 11.48
C ARG A 77 1.25 -18.44 11.67
N SER A 78 0.30 -18.96 12.43
CA SER A 78 0.13 -20.41 12.56
C SER A 78 -0.40 -21.02 11.26
N GLY A 79 -0.29 -22.35 11.15
CA GLY A 79 -1.15 -23.15 10.29
C GLY A 79 -2.61 -23.18 10.75
N PHE A 80 -3.38 -24.13 10.23
CA PHE A 80 -4.71 -24.46 10.74
C PHE A 80 -4.66 -25.81 11.45
N THR A 81 -5.41 -25.96 12.54
CA THR A 81 -5.60 -27.28 13.18
C THR A 81 -6.24 -28.27 12.22
N GLU A 82 -5.92 -29.55 12.36
CA GLU A 82 -6.58 -30.61 11.61
C GLU A 82 -8.09 -30.69 11.94
N GLY A 83 -8.90 -31.09 10.95
CA GLY A 83 -10.34 -31.27 11.09
C GLY A 83 -11.14 -30.57 9.99
N THR A 84 -12.47 -30.75 10.02
CA THR A 84 -13.38 -30.10 9.06
C THR A 84 -13.36 -28.58 9.18
N VAL A 85 -13.25 -28.07 10.41
CA VAL A 85 -13.04 -26.65 10.70
C VAL A 85 -11.66 -26.51 11.32
N GLY A 86 -10.74 -25.89 10.58
CA GLY A 86 -9.39 -25.62 11.06
C GLY A 86 -9.32 -24.26 11.75
N PHE A 87 -8.63 -24.18 12.88
CA PHE A 87 -8.41 -22.94 13.63
C PHE A 87 -6.95 -22.52 13.58
N GLY A 88 -6.69 -21.22 13.57
CA GLY A 88 -5.36 -20.65 13.55
C GLY A 88 -5.29 -19.32 14.30
N LEU A 89 -4.07 -18.82 14.47
CA LEU A 89 -3.75 -17.57 15.12
C LEU A 89 -2.66 -16.85 14.33
N ASP A 90 -2.86 -15.56 14.09
CA ASP A 90 -1.87 -14.65 13.56
C ASP A 90 -1.50 -13.62 14.64
N VAL A 91 -0.21 -13.33 14.75
CA VAL A 91 0.37 -12.33 15.66
C VAL A 91 1.29 -11.41 14.85
N LEU A 92 1.04 -10.11 14.97
CA LEU A 92 1.86 -9.06 14.39
C LEU A 92 2.40 -8.17 15.53
N GLY A 93 3.66 -8.39 15.89
CA GLY A 93 4.37 -7.60 16.89
C GLY A 93 5.12 -6.45 16.25
N LEU A 94 4.84 -5.22 16.68
CA LEU A 94 5.34 -4.00 16.06
C LEU A 94 6.07 -3.15 17.10
N TYR A 95 7.31 -2.80 16.84
CA TYR A 95 8.10 -1.98 17.75
C TYR A 95 9.08 -1.08 16.99
N SER A 96 9.19 0.17 17.42
CA SER A 96 10.03 1.19 16.80
C SER A 96 10.76 2.00 17.86
N ILE A 97 12.03 2.30 17.58
CA ILE A 97 12.92 3.11 18.41
C ILE A 97 13.40 4.29 17.56
N LYS A 98 13.34 5.50 18.13
CA LYS A 98 13.92 6.71 17.56
C LYS A 98 15.44 6.67 17.69
N LEU A 99 16.14 6.81 16.58
CA LEU A 99 17.60 6.99 16.52
C LEU A 99 17.96 8.48 16.44
N ASP A 100 17.17 9.25 15.69
CA ASP A 100 17.26 10.70 15.60
C ASP A 100 15.88 11.31 15.30
N GLY A 101 15.69 12.55 15.72
CA GLY A 101 14.45 13.31 15.55
C GLY A 101 14.26 14.31 16.68
N ASN A 102 14.14 15.59 16.31
CA ASN A 102 13.96 16.70 17.25
C ASN A 102 12.62 17.43 16.98
N ARG A 103 12.21 18.26 17.94
CA ARG A 103 10.95 19.03 17.89
C ARG A 103 10.87 19.99 16.70
N GLY A 104 12.00 20.55 16.25
CA GLY A 104 12.08 21.49 15.12
C GLY A 104 12.05 20.82 13.75
N ALA A 105 12.00 19.49 13.69
CA ALA A 105 11.94 18.71 12.46
C ALA A 105 10.88 17.59 12.52
N ALA A 106 9.79 17.81 13.26
CA ALA A 106 8.72 16.83 13.46
C ALA A 106 7.91 16.55 12.17
N ASN A 107 6.81 15.79 12.27
CA ASN A 107 5.89 15.48 11.16
C ASN A 107 6.41 14.58 10.03
N THR A 108 7.47 13.79 10.29
CA THR A 108 7.87 12.69 9.39
C THR A 108 6.85 11.55 9.37
N GLN A 109 6.05 11.43 10.43
CA GLN A 109 5.19 10.28 10.73
C GLN A 109 5.97 8.97 10.89
N LEU A 110 7.27 9.05 11.21
CA LEU A 110 8.04 7.88 11.65
C LEU A 110 7.74 7.53 13.11
N MET A 111 7.40 8.52 13.94
CA MET A 111 7.07 8.35 15.35
C MET A 111 5.78 9.12 15.69
N PRO A 112 5.04 8.70 16.73
CA PRO A 112 4.03 9.55 17.37
C PRO A 112 4.67 10.85 17.88
N ILE A 113 3.88 11.92 17.94
CA ILE A 113 4.29 13.22 18.47
C ILE A 113 3.54 13.48 19.77
N HIS A 114 4.24 13.83 20.85
CA HIS A 114 3.66 14.20 22.13
C HIS A 114 3.07 15.62 22.13
N ASP A 115 2.28 15.95 23.15
CA ASP A 115 1.65 17.26 23.31
C ASP A 115 2.66 18.42 23.39
N ASP A 116 3.92 18.16 23.77
CA ASP A 116 5.01 19.13 23.79
C ASP A 116 5.73 19.28 22.43
N GLY A 117 5.36 18.46 21.44
CA GLY A 117 5.87 18.50 20.06
C GLY A 117 7.07 17.61 19.84
N GLN A 118 7.53 16.88 20.87
CA GLN A 118 8.63 15.95 20.72
C GLN A 118 8.14 14.63 20.10
N ALA A 119 8.95 14.08 19.21
CA ALA A 119 8.77 12.72 18.74
C ALA A 119 9.05 11.74 19.89
N ALA A 120 8.16 10.77 20.07
CA ALA A 120 8.33 9.71 21.07
C ALA A 120 9.67 8.98 20.88
N ASP A 121 10.29 8.56 21.98
CA ASP A 121 11.56 7.82 21.93
C ASP A 121 11.36 6.40 21.39
N GLN A 122 10.20 5.80 21.66
CA GLN A 122 9.81 4.48 21.18
C GLN A 122 8.30 4.36 21.15
N PHE A 123 7.78 3.47 20.29
CA PHE A 123 6.37 3.09 20.30
C PHE A 123 6.19 1.70 19.70
N GLY A 124 5.06 1.06 19.99
CA GLY A 124 4.78 -0.26 19.47
C GLY A 124 3.42 -0.77 19.91
N ARG A 125 3.02 -1.89 19.31
CA ARG A 125 1.78 -2.59 19.60
C ARG A 125 1.89 -4.06 19.22
N THR A 126 0.99 -4.87 19.75
CA THR A 126 0.82 -6.26 19.34
C THR A 126 -0.60 -6.45 18.82
N ALA A 127 -0.71 -6.74 17.53
CA ALA A 127 -1.95 -7.09 16.87
C ALA A 127 -2.11 -8.62 16.86
N VAL A 128 -3.28 -9.11 17.24
CA VAL A 128 -3.58 -10.54 17.29
C VAL A 128 -4.90 -10.78 16.57
N ALA A 129 -4.94 -11.81 15.72
CA ALA A 129 -6.14 -12.22 15.02
C ALA A 129 -6.31 -13.75 15.04
N ALA A 130 -7.50 -14.19 15.47
CA ALA A 130 -7.92 -15.58 15.31
C ALA A 130 -8.45 -15.79 13.89
N LYS A 131 -8.19 -16.97 13.33
CA LYS A 131 -8.71 -17.37 12.02
C LYS A 131 -9.32 -18.76 12.08
N ALA A 132 -10.39 -18.97 11.33
CA ALA A 132 -11.05 -20.25 11.15
C ALA A 132 -11.30 -20.50 9.67
N LYS A 133 -11.12 -21.75 9.23
CA LYS A 133 -11.27 -22.14 7.83
C LYS A 133 -12.14 -23.37 7.69
N LEU A 134 -13.12 -23.30 6.78
CA LEU A 134 -13.97 -24.39 6.34
C LEU A 134 -13.94 -24.43 4.80
N SER A 135 -13.55 -25.55 4.22
CA SER A 135 -13.34 -25.66 2.76
C SER A 135 -12.34 -24.59 2.25
N LYS A 136 -12.75 -23.73 1.33
CA LYS A 136 -11.98 -22.62 0.75
C LYS A 136 -12.46 -21.25 1.30
N THR A 137 -13.18 -21.27 2.41
CA THR A 137 -13.71 -20.09 3.08
C THR A 137 -13.04 -19.87 4.43
N GLU A 138 -12.52 -18.68 4.65
CA GLU A 138 -11.78 -18.27 5.84
C GLU A 138 -12.49 -17.09 6.52
N LEU A 139 -12.68 -17.20 7.84
CA LEU A 139 -13.07 -16.11 8.73
C LEU A 139 -11.83 -15.69 9.54
N LYS A 140 -11.55 -14.39 9.59
CA LYS A 140 -10.51 -13.80 10.43
C LYS A 140 -11.08 -12.70 11.31
N VAL A 141 -10.78 -12.73 12.61
CA VAL A 141 -11.30 -11.79 13.62
C VAL A 141 -10.16 -11.34 14.53
N GLY A 142 -10.03 -10.03 14.73
CA GLY A 142 -8.97 -9.43 15.56
C GLY A 142 -8.31 -8.28 14.83
N GLU A 143 -7.00 -8.12 14.96
CA GLU A 143 -6.26 -7.01 14.37
C GLU A 143 -5.19 -7.49 13.39
N TRP A 144 -5.10 -6.90 12.20
CA TRP A 144 -4.08 -7.22 11.20
C TRP A 144 -3.83 -6.08 10.20
N PHE A 145 -2.82 -6.25 9.35
CA PHE A 145 -2.55 -5.38 8.19
C PHE A 145 -3.51 -5.73 7.04
N ALA A 146 -4.62 -4.99 6.94
CA ALA A 146 -5.66 -5.25 5.93
C ALA A 146 -5.36 -4.50 4.61
N VAL A 147 -5.39 -5.23 3.47
CA VAL A 147 -5.10 -4.67 2.15
C VAL A 147 -6.24 -5.00 1.19
N LEU A 148 -7.26 -4.14 1.19
CA LEU A 148 -8.41 -4.19 0.29
C LEU A 148 -8.38 -2.94 -0.61
N PRO A 149 -8.90 -2.99 -1.85
CA PRO A 149 -8.97 -1.80 -2.70
C PRO A 149 -9.76 -0.63 -2.08
N ILE A 150 -10.74 -0.94 -1.22
CA ILE A 150 -11.58 0.04 -0.50
C ILE A 150 -11.06 0.39 0.90
N LEU A 151 -10.05 -0.34 1.41
CA LEU A 151 -9.43 -0.13 2.71
C LEU A 151 -8.01 -0.68 2.70
N ARG A 152 -7.04 0.19 2.43
CA ARG A 152 -5.64 -0.21 2.23
C ARG A 152 -4.78 0.31 3.36
N ALA A 153 -4.43 -0.56 4.32
CA ALA A 153 -3.50 -0.22 5.38
C ALA A 153 -2.17 0.27 4.80
N ASP A 154 -1.62 1.34 5.38
CA ASP A 154 -0.38 1.96 4.94
C ASP A 154 0.84 1.39 5.67
N ASP A 155 1.92 1.11 4.93
CA ASP A 155 3.23 0.69 5.46
C ASP A 155 4.37 1.58 4.94
N GLY A 156 4.09 2.87 4.77
CA GLY A 156 4.98 3.84 4.14
C GLY A 156 6.00 4.46 5.09
N ARG A 157 6.06 4.05 6.36
CA ARG A 157 6.87 4.65 7.45
C ARG A 157 7.54 3.57 8.32
N SER A 158 7.71 3.85 9.61
CA SER A 158 8.32 2.97 10.61
C SER A 158 7.58 1.64 10.77
N LEU A 159 6.29 1.71 11.12
CA LEU A 159 5.42 0.56 11.38
C LEU A 159 4.17 0.62 10.50
N PRO A 160 3.56 -0.52 10.17
CA PRO A 160 2.33 -0.55 9.38
C PRO A 160 1.13 -0.04 10.19
N GLN A 161 0.18 0.56 9.49
CA GLN A 161 -1.19 0.74 9.97
C GLN A 161 -1.86 -0.62 10.14
N THR A 162 -2.74 -0.75 11.13
CA THR A 162 -3.53 -1.98 11.33
C THR A 162 -4.99 -1.63 11.57
N PHE A 163 -5.88 -2.56 11.27
CA PHE A 163 -7.30 -2.44 11.54
C PHE A 163 -7.77 -3.60 12.41
N GLN A 164 -8.66 -3.30 13.35
CA GLN A 164 -9.36 -4.30 14.15
C GLN A 164 -10.74 -4.55 13.55
N GLY A 165 -11.06 -5.81 13.27
CA GLY A 165 -12.29 -6.17 12.58
C GLY A 165 -12.56 -7.66 12.47
N ALA A 166 -13.52 -7.99 11.62
CA ALA A 166 -13.84 -9.32 11.15
C ALA A 166 -13.96 -9.33 9.62
N GLN A 167 -13.40 -10.33 8.96
CA GLN A 167 -13.49 -10.51 7.51
C GLN A 167 -13.72 -11.98 7.17
N LEU A 168 -14.69 -12.21 6.29
CA LEU A 168 -14.89 -13.47 5.58
C LEU A 168 -14.28 -13.36 4.18
N THR A 169 -13.57 -14.39 3.75
CA THR A 169 -13.02 -14.52 2.40
C THR A 169 -13.31 -15.91 1.86
N SER A 170 -14.05 -15.98 0.76
CA SER A 170 -14.54 -17.24 0.19
C SER A 170 -14.01 -17.44 -1.22
N ASN A 171 -13.41 -18.61 -1.48
CA ASN A 171 -12.89 -19.02 -2.79
C ASN A 171 -13.55 -20.32 -3.26
N GLU A 172 -14.82 -20.54 -2.94
CA GLU A 172 -15.52 -21.80 -3.26
C GLU A 172 -15.73 -22.01 -4.76
N ILE A 173 -15.88 -20.92 -5.53
CA ILE A 173 -16.09 -20.95 -6.98
C ILE A 173 -14.78 -20.63 -7.67
N ASP A 174 -14.37 -21.48 -8.62
CA ASP A 174 -13.11 -21.31 -9.33
C ASP A 174 -13.06 -19.96 -10.07
N GLY A 175 -11.96 -19.23 -9.87
CA GLY A 175 -11.76 -17.89 -10.40
C GLY A 175 -12.46 -16.77 -9.63
N LEU A 176 -13.40 -17.06 -8.74
CA LEU A 176 -14.14 -16.06 -7.95
C LEU A 176 -13.68 -16.05 -6.49
N THR A 177 -13.29 -14.87 -6.01
CA THR A 177 -13.09 -14.60 -4.59
C THR A 177 -14.15 -13.62 -4.10
N LEU A 178 -14.88 -13.96 -3.05
CA LEU A 178 -15.85 -13.09 -2.39
C LEU A 178 -15.31 -12.62 -1.04
N TYR A 179 -15.59 -11.37 -0.72
CA TYR A 179 -15.15 -10.70 0.50
C TYR A 179 -16.34 -10.04 1.18
N GLY A 180 -16.37 -10.10 2.51
CA GLY A 180 -17.31 -9.35 3.31
C GLY A 180 -16.80 -9.18 4.72
N GLY A 181 -17.05 -8.04 5.34
CA GLY A 181 -16.55 -7.80 6.68
C GLY A 181 -16.86 -6.43 7.23
N GLN A 182 -16.33 -6.21 8.42
CA GLN A 182 -16.51 -5.01 9.22
C GLN A 182 -15.22 -4.71 10.00
N PHE A 183 -14.78 -3.46 10.01
CA PHE A 183 -13.67 -2.97 10.84
C PHE A 183 -14.17 -1.85 11.75
N TRP A 184 -13.79 -1.88 13.02
CA TRP A 184 -14.30 -0.97 14.06
C TRP A 184 -13.19 -0.15 14.77
N LYS A 185 -11.91 -0.48 14.55
CA LYS A 185 -10.78 0.36 15.00
C LYS A 185 -9.68 0.49 13.96
N ASN A 186 -9.02 1.63 14.00
CA ASN A 186 -7.87 2.00 13.20
C ASN A 186 -6.67 2.28 14.10
N SER A 187 -5.50 1.76 13.76
CA SER A 187 -4.23 2.18 14.36
C SER A 187 -3.30 2.65 13.26
N GLN A 188 -3.13 3.97 13.14
CA GLN A 188 -2.32 4.57 12.08
C GLN A 188 -0.83 4.19 12.22
N ARG A 189 -0.09 4.34 11.13
CA ARG A 189 1.35 3.98 11.02
C ARG A 189 2.27 4.64 12.06
N ASN A 190 1.84 5.75 12.65
CA ASN A 190 2.54 6.53 13.66
C ASN A 190 1.74 6.64 14.97
N ASP A 191 0.91 5.65 15.26
CA ASP A 191 0.12 5.56 16.48
C ASP A 191 0.24 4.17 17.13
N ALA A 192 0.29 4.16 18.47
CA ALA A 192 0.28 2.95 19.28
C ALA A 192 -1.12 2.58 19.79
N SER A 193 -2.05 3.55 19.82
CA SER A 193 -3.43 3.34 20.26
C SER A 193 -4.29 2.74 19.14
N ARG A 194 -5.54 2.41 19.51
CA ARG A 194 -6.60 2.03 18.58
C ARG A 194 -7.69 3.10 18.64
N GLU A 195 -7.83 3.83 17.56
CA GLU A 195 -8.78 4.93 17.41
C GLU A 195 -10.03 4.47 16.66
N ASP A 196 -11.09 5.26 16.78
CA ASP A 196 -12.30 5.09 15.97
C ASP A 196 -11.98 5.26 14.48
N MET A 197 -12.78 4.63 13.62
CA MET A 197 -12.68 4.81 12.18
C MET A 197 -13.11 6.24 11.81
N SER A 198 -12.30 6.92 11.02
CA SER A 198 -12.57 8.33 10.65
C SER A 198 -12.19 8.65 9.21
N PHE A 199 -12.85 9.68 8.68
CA PHE A 199 -12.50 10.32 7.42
C PHE A 199 -12.30 11.81 7.66
N SER A 200 -11.09 12.31 7.37
CA SER A 200 -10.72 13.71 7.59
C SER A 200 -10.98 14.19 9.02
N GLY A 201 -10.73 13.31 10.01
CA GLY A 201 -10.96 13.57 11.43
C GLY A 201 -12.42 13.43 11.89
N VAL A 202 -13.37 13.25 10.96
CA VAL A 202 -14.77 12.98 11.32
C VAL A 202 -14.94 11.50 11.63
N LYS A 203 -15.28 11.20 12.89
CA LYS A 203 -15.50 9.84 13.36
C LYS A 203 -16.80 9.26 12.82
N GLY A 204 -16.71 8.08 12.20
CA GLY A 204 -17.84 7.21 11.97
C GLY A 204 -17.96 6.18 13.08
N ASP A 205 -18.88 5.24 12.92
CA ASP A 205 -18.93 4.04 13.74
C ASP A 205 -18.12 2.94 13.04
N ASP A 206 -18.77 1.91 12.53
CA ASP A 206 -18.11 0.79 11.87
C ASP A 206 -17.89 1.01 10.38
N PHE A 207 -16.79 0.45 9.86
CA PHE A 207 -16.50 0.37 8.44
C PHE A 207 -16.91 -1.00 7.88
N ASN A 208 -18.02 -1.03 7.14
CA ASN A 208 -18.56 -2.25 6.54
C ASN A 208 -18.17 -2.34 5.07
N PHE A 209 -17.93 -3.55 4.57
CA PHE A 209 -17.64 -3.75 3.15
C PHE A 209 -18.12 -5.11 2.63
N GLY A 210 -18.35 -5.15 1.32
CA GLY A 210 -18.57 -6.36 0.54
C GLY A 210 -17.97 -6.20 -0.85
N GLY A 211 -17.46 -7.28 -1.42
CA GLY A 211 -16.90 -7.24 -2.76
C GLY A 211 -16.58 -8.61 -3.33
N GLY A 212 -16.18 -8.63 -4.58
CA GLY A 212 -15.77 -9.83 -5.27
C GLY A 212 -14.80 -9.53 -6.40
N GLU A 213 -13.89 -10.48 -6.63
CA GLU A 213 -12.94 -10.46 -7.74
C GLU A 213 -13.12 -11.73 -8.57
N TYR A 214 -13.28 -11.58 -9.88
CA TYR A 214 -13.37 -12.69 -10.80
C TYR A 214 -12.21 -12.68 -11.80
N ARG A 215 -11.42 -13.75 -11.80
CA ARG A 215 -10.26 -13.95 -12.67
C ARG A 215 -10.58 -14.98 -13.75
N PHE A 216 -10.29 -14.61 -15.00
CA PHE A 216 -10.56 -15.44 -16.18
C PHE A 216 -9.50 -15.19 -17.26
N ASN A 217 -9.65 -15.81 -18.43
CA ASN A 217 -8.65 -15.79 -19.52
C ASN A 217 -7.27 -16.29 -19.06
N GLY A 218 -7.24 -17.42 -18.33
CA GLY A 218 -5.97 -17.96 -17.80
C GLY A 218 -5.32 -17.03 -16.77
N ASN A 219 -6.12 -16.35 -15.94
CA ASN A 219 -5.72 -15.34 -14.96
C ASN A 219 -5.17 -14.02 -15.53
N ASN A 220 -5.22 -13.84 -16.86
CA ASN A 220 -4.79 -12.61 -17.49
C ASN A 220 -5.77 -11.45 -17.30
N THR A 221 -7.05 -11.74 -17.00
CA THR A 221 -8.07 -10.70 -16.80
C THR A 221 -8.72 -10.85 -15.43
N MET A 222 -8.91 -9.74 -14.72
CA MET A 222 -9.64 -9.68 -13.47
C MET A 222 -10.64 -8.54 -13.50
N VAL A 223 -11.88 -8.82 -13.08
CA VAL A 223 -12.89 -7.80 -12.78
C VAL A 223 -13.18 -7.83 -11.28
N GLY A 224 -13.08 -6.67 -10.64
CA GLY A 224 -13.36 -6.49 -9.22
C GLY A 224 -14.52 -5.53 -9.02
N VAL A 225 -15.42 -5.84 -8.08
CA VAL A 225 -16.51 -4.97 -7.67
C VAL A 225 -16.56 -4.92 -6.16
N TRP A 226 -16.61 -3.72 -5.60
CA TRP A 226 -16.55 -3.48 -4.16
C TRP A 226 -17.55 -2.40 -3.78
N HIS A 227 -18.10 -2.54 -2.57
CA HIS A 227 -18.88 -1.53 -1.90
C HIS A 227 -18.44 -1.45 -0.44
N ALA A 228 -18.30 -0.24 0.07
CA ALA A 228 -17.91 0.00 1.45
C ALA A 228 -18.65 1.21 2.02
N ARG A 229 -18.81 1.22 3.34
CA ARG A 229 -19.46 2.27 4.11
C ARG A 229 -18.69 2.50 5.40
N LEU A 230 -18.32 3.75 5.67
CA LEU A 230 -18.05 4.22 7.01
C LEU A 230 -19.36 4.80 7.57
N GLU A 231 -19.96 4.12 8.55
CA GLU A 231 -21.30 4.44 9.05
C GLU A 231 -21.40 5.90 9.51
N ASP A 232 -22.50 6.55 9.10
CA ASP A 232 -22.82 7.96 9.34
C ASP A 232 -21.89 8.98 8.67
N VAL A 233 -20.95 8.54 7.82
CA VAL A 233 -19.98 9.44 7.19
C VAL A 233 -20.05 9.35 5.67
N TYR A 234 -19.69 8.21 5.09
CA TYR A 234 -19.65 8.05 3.65
C TYR A 234 -19.88 6.60 3.22
N GLN A 235 -20.32 6.46 1.97
CA GLN A 235 -20.33 5.20 1.24
C GLN A 235 -19.61 5.33 -0.10
N GLN A 236 -19.03 4.24 -0.56
CA GLN A 236 -18.23 4.21 -1.77
C GLN A 236 -18.38 2.88 -2.49
N SER A 237 -18.47 2.94 -3.81
CA SER A 237 -18.41 1.77 -4.69
C SER A 237 -17.19 1.89 -5.60
N TYR A 238 -16.52 0.77 -5.84
CA TYR A 238 -15.35 0.68 -6.70
C TYR A 238 -15.48 -0.48 -7.67
N VAL A 239 -15.19 -0.21 -8.95
CA VAL A 239 -15.09 -1.23 -10.00
C VAL A 239 -13.70 -1.17 -10.60
N GLN A 240 -13.08 -2.34 -10.78
CA GLN A 240 -11.75 -2.49 -11.36
C GLN A 240 -11.76 -3.49 -12.51
N LEU A 241 -11.00 -3.19 -13.55
CA LEU A 241 -10.61 -4.15 -14.59
C LEU A 241 -9.09 -4.14 -14.70
N THR A 242 -8.46 -5.30 -14.54
CA THR A 242 -7.05 -5.49 -14.91
C THR A 242 -6.93 -6.49 -16.04
N HIS A 243 -6.02 -6.25 -16.97
CA HIS A 243 -5.73 -7.14 -18.08
C HIS A 243 -4.22 -7.19 -18.37
N SER A 244 -3.68 -8.37 -18.69
CA SER A 244 -2.30 -8.58 -19.10
C SER A 244 -2.24 -9.43 -20.37
N GLN A 245 -1.68 -8.88 -21.44
CA GLN A 245 -1.65 -9.50 -22.76
C GLN A 245 -0.22 -9.65 -23.28
N PRO A 246 0.29 -10.88 -23.42
CA PRO A 246 1.51 -11.13 -24.18
C PRO A 246 1.29 -10.82 -25.68
N VAL A 247 2.22 -10.06 -26.28
CA VAL A 247 2.24 -9.69 -27.71
C VAL A 247 3.69 -9.72 -28.22
N GLY A 248 4.12 -10.84 -28.80
CA GLY A 248 5.53 -11.05 -29.15
C GLY A 248 6.43 -10.97 -27.92
N ASP A 249 7.48 -10.15 -27.98
CA ASP A 249 8.42 -9.90 -26.85
C ASP A 249 7.88 -8.90 -25.81
N TRP A 250 6.64 -8.45 -25.99
CA TRP A 250 5.98 -7.49 -25.10
C TRP A 250 4.95 -8.16 -24.20
N VAL A 251 4.76 -7.59 -23.02
CA VAL A 251 3.56 -7.80 -22.21
C VAL A 251 2.90 -6.44 -22.00
N LEU A 252 1.69 -6.29 -22.53
CA LEU A 252 0.89 -5.09 -22.40
C LEU A 252 -0.09 -5.25 -21.24
N GLY A 253 -0.14 -4.28 -20.34
CA GLY A 253 -1.03 -4.29 -19.18
C GLY A 253 -2.01 -3.12 -19.18
N ALA A 254 -3.22 -3.35 -18.71
CA ALA A 254 -4.21 -2.32 -18.42
C ALA A 254 -4.73 -2.48 -16.98
N ASN A 255 -4.87 -1.37 -16.26
CA ASN A 255 -5.55 -1.29 -14.96
C ASN A 255 -6.51 -0.10 -15.02
N LEU A 256 -7.80 -0.37 -15.13
CA LEU A 256 -8.86 0.62 -15.22
C LEU A 256 -9.69 0.56 -13.93
N GLY A 257 -10.06 1.72 -13.41
CA GLY A 257 -10.83 1.82 -12.19
C GLY A 257 -11.85 2.95 -12.24
N TYR A 258 -12.99 2.72 -11.62
CA TYR A 258 -14.00 3.75 -11.36
C TYR A 258 -14.44 3.69 -9.91
N VAL A 259 -14.41 4.85 -9.27
CA VAL A 259 -14.92 5.05 -7.91
C VAL A 259 -16.08 6.03 -7.97
N THR A 260 -17.12 5.76 -7.20
CA THR A 260 -18.14 6.74 -6.85
C THR A 260 -18.39 6.67 -5.36
N GLY A 261 -18.58 7.81 -4.71
CA GLY A 261 -19.04 7.83 -3.34
C GLY A 261 -19.71 9.14 -2.97
N LYS A 262 -20.39 9.09 -1.84
CA LYS A 262 -21.24 10.16 -1.31
C LYS A 262 -21.44 10.00 0.19
N GLU A 263 -22.11 10.95 0.81
CA GLU A 263 -22.51 10.84 2.22
C GLU A 263 -23.41 9.63 2.49
N GLU A 264 -23.43 9.20 3.74
CA GLU A 264 -24.26 8.09 4.21
C GLU A 264 -24.75 8.35 5.64
N GLY A 265 -25.91 7.77 5.98
CA GLY A 265 -26.46 7.81 7.34
C GLY A 265 -26.73 9.23 7.81
N ALA A 266 -26.24 9.57 9.01
CA ALA A 266 -26.36 10.91 9.57
C ALA A 266 -25.50 12.00 8.86
N ALA A 267 -24.68 11.63 7.87
CA ALA A 267 -23.84 12.56 7.10
C ALA A 267 -23.01 13.51 8.00
N LYS A 268 -22.31 12.94 9.01
CA LYS A 268 -21.52 13.68 10.00
C LYS A 268 -20.42 14.56 9.37
N ALA A 269 -19.95 14.20 8.17
CA ALA A 269 -18.97 14.97 7.40
C ALA A 269 -19.60 15.99 6.44
N GLY A 270 -20.92 16.18 6.48
CA GLY A 270 -21.66 17.02 5.55
C GLY A 270 -21.97 16.30 4.24
N ASN A 271 -22.35 17.08 3.23
CA ASN A 271 -22.56 16.57 1.87
C ASN A 271 -21.21 16.16 1.26
N LEU A 272 -21.16 14.99 0.64
CA LEU A 272 -19.96 14.50 -0.03
C LEU A 272 -20.33 14.08 -1.46
N ASP A 273 -19.56 14.53 -2.46
CA ASP A 273 -19.61 13.99 -3.82
C ASP A 273 -18.19 13.78 -4.33
N ASN A 274 -17.85 12.54 -4.65
CA ASN A 274 -16.57 12.22 -5.25
C ASN A 274 -16.73 11.08 -6.26
N LYS A 275 -16.22 11.31 -7.45
CA LYS A 275 -16.06 10.30 -8.50
C LYS A 275 -14.60 10.29 -8.94
N VAL A 276 -14.03 9.11 -9.09
CA VAL A 276 -12.67 8.95 -9.64
C VAL A 276 -12.73 8.08 -10.89
N TYR A 277 -12.27 8.64 -11.99
CA TYR A 277 -12.04 7.93 -13.24
C TYR A 277 -10.54 7.73 -13.39
N GLN A 278 -10.09 6.48 -13.54
CA GLN A 278 -8.66 6.20 -13.60
C GLN A 278 -8.30 5.06 -14.54
N GLY A 279 -7.12 5.17 -15.14
CA GLY A 279 -6.57 4.15 -16.01
C GLY A 279 -5.05 4.22 -16.08
N ALA A 280 -4.39 3.06 -16.03
CA ALA A 280 -2.98 2.91 -16.29
C ALA A 280 -2.76 1.87 -17.40
N LEU A 281 -1.92 2.21 -18.36
CA LEU A 281 -1.46 1.33 -19.43
C LEU A 281 0.04 1.11 -19.26
N SER A 282 0.47 -0.14 -19.36
CA SER A 282 1.87 -0.53 -19.23
C SER A 282 2.34 -1.36 -20.41
N ALA A 283 3.61 -1.23 -20.74
CA ALA A 283 4.28 -1.99 -21.79
C ALA A 283 5.63 -2.46 -21.26
N LYS A 284 5.75 -3.78 -21.04
CA LYS A 284 6.98 -4.43 -20.59
C LYS A 284 7.66 -5.11 -21.78
N THR A 285 8.96 -4.88 -21.97
CA THR A 285 9.79 -5.62 -22.92
C THR A 285 11.21 -5.75 -22.38
N GLY A 286 11.80 -6.95 -22.50
CA GLY A 286 13.08 -7.27 -21.88
C GLY A 286 13.11 -6.87 -20.41
N ASN A 287 13.99 -5.92 -20.08
CA ASN A 287 14.20 -5.41 -18.72
C ASN A 287 13.53 -4.06 -18.43
N ASN A 288 12.77 -3.53 -19.38
CA ASN A 288 12.09 -2.24 -19.28
C ASN A 288 10.59 -2.45 -19.03
N THR A 289 9.99 -1.60 -18.20
CA THR A 289 8.55 -1.42 -18.14
C THR A 289 8.24 0.07 -18.27
N PHE A 290 7.44 0.43 -19.26
CA PHE A 290 6.92 1.78 -19.43
C PHE A 290 5.48 1.82 -18.96
N MET A 291 5.05 2.91 -18.33
CA MET A 291 3.68 3.10 -17.90
C MET A 291 3.24 4.54 -18.15
N VAL A 292 2.01 4.68 -18.65
CA VAL A 292 1.27 5.95 -18.67
C VAL A 292 0.00 5.77 -17.87
N ALA A 293 -0.36 6.77 -17.08
CA ALA A 293 -1.60 6.74 -16.32
C ALA A 293 -2.32 8.09 -16.37
N TYR A 294 -3.65 8.03 -16.24
CA TYR A 294 -4.52 9.19 -16.16
C TYR A 294 -5.54 8.97 -15.04
N GLN A 295 -5.79 10.02 -14.28
CA GLN A 295 -6.72 10.06 -13.16
C GLN A 295 -7.49 11.39 -13.23
N ARG A 296 -8.80 11.32 -13.00
CA ARG A 296 -9.67 12.49 -12.88
C ARG A 296 -10.60 12.32 -11.71
N LEU A 297 -10.58 13.30 -10.82
CA LEU A 297 -11.55 13.48 -9.77
C LEU A 297 -12.65 14.44 -10.25
N SER A 298 -13.87 14.21 -9.77
CA SER A 298 -15.01 15.09 -10.00
C SER A 298 -15.90 15.09 -8.77
N GLY A 299 -16.47 16.25 -8.46
CA GLY A 299 -17.13 16.53 -7.19
C GLY A 299 -16.28 17.42 -6.29
N ASP A 300 -16.92 17.99 -5.29
CA ASP A 300 -16.33 18.95 -4.34
C ASP A 300 -15.55 18.28 -3.19
N THR A 301 -15.58 16.94 -3.14
CA THR A 301 -14.94 16.16 -2.08
C THR A 301 -13.68 15.49 -2.61
N LYS A 302 -12.60 15.53 -1.81
CA LYS A 302 -11.38 14.76 -2.07
C LYS A 302 -11.66 13.25 -2.10
N PHE A 303 -10.71 12.43 -2.57
CA PHE A 303 -10.90 10.98 -2.50
C PHE A 303 -11.17 10.50 -1.07
N MET A 304 -12.26 9.74 -0.91
CA MET A 304 -12.68 9.18 0.37
C MET A 304 -11.89 7.93 0.70
N ARG A 305 -11.23 7.93 1.86
CA ARG A 305 -10.50 6.80 2.44
C ARG A 305 -10.39 6.99 3.95
N ILE A 306 -10.32 5.90 4.70
CA ILE A 306 -10.08 5.96 6.16
C ILE A 306 -8.77 6.68 6.45
N ASP A 307 -8.74 7.47 7.52
CA ASP A 307 -7.56 8.25 7.91
C ASP A 307 -6.32 7.36 8.09
N GLY A 308 -5.19 7.83 7.56
CA GLY A 308 -3.93 7.10 7.50
C GLY A 308 -3.83 6.04 6.40
N ALA A 309 -4.95 5.62 5.78
CA ALA A 309 -4.94 4.61 4.73
C ALA A 309 -4.18 5.05 3.47
N SER A 310 -3.52 4.09 2.84
CA SER A 310 -2.75 4.28 1.61
C SER A 310 -3.67 4.68 0.46
N GLY A 311 -3.16 5.54 -0.43
CA GLY A 311 -3.87 5.97 -1.65
C GLY A 311 -3.70 4.99 -2.80
N GLY A 312 -2.97 3.88 -2.64
CA GLY A 312 -2.50 3.05 -3.76
C GLY A 312 -3.55 2.29 -4.57
N THR A 313 -4.84 2.50 -4.31
CA THR A 313 -5.92 2.18 -5.24
C THR A 313 -6.00 3.17 -6.42
N LEU A 314 -5.46 4.37 -6.23
CA LEU A 314 -5.33 5.43 -7.22
C LEU A 314 -4.10 5.21 -8.10
N VAL A 315 -4.26 5.25 -9.42
CA VAL A 315 -3.17 4.99 -10.39
C VAL A 315 -2.02 6.00 -10.30
N ASN A 316 -2.30 7.21 -9.81
CA ASN A 316 -1.30 8.27 -9.62
C ASN A 316 -0.75 8.35 -8.19
N ASP A 317 -1.06 7.38 -7.32
CA ASP A 317 -0.53 7.35 -5.95
C ASP A 317 1.00 7.34 -5.89
N GLY A 318 1.52 8.33 -5.18
CA GLY A 318 2.91 8.75 -5.05
C GLY A 318 3.58 8.26 -3.76
N PHE A 319 4.87 8.58 -3.58
CA PHE A 319 5.46 8.52 -2.23
C PHE A 319 4.95 9.67 -1.36
N THR A 320 4.72 10.82 -1.99
CA THR A 320 4.45 12.11 -1.33
C THR A 320 3.01 12.58 -1.46
N ASN A 321 2.29 12.15 -2.50
CA ASN A 321 0.96 12.64 -2.85
C ASN A 321 0.12 11.57 -3.54
N SER A 322 -1.21 11.69 -3.50
CA SER A 322 -2.12 10.79 -4.21
C SER A 322 -2.84 11.43 -5.41
N TYR A 323 -2.64 12.74 -5.64
CA TYR A 323 -3.29 13.54 -6.70
C TYR A 323 -4.82 13.40 -6.63
N ASP A 324 -5.33 13.56 -5.41
CA ASP A 324 -6.66 13.16 -4.99
C ASP A 324 -7.51 14.33 -4.47
N ASN A 325 -7.19 15.56 -4.89
CA ASN A 325 -7.93 16.76 -4.54
C ASN A 325 -9.24 16.92 -5.35
N PRO A 326 -10.20 17.73 -4.87
CA PRO A 326 -11.43 18.02 -5.62
C PRO A 326 -11.15 18.54 -7.04
N GLU A 327 -11.92 18.03 -8.01
CA GLU A 327 -11.84 18.36 -9.46
C GLU A 327 -10.48 18.14 -10.16
N GLU A 328 -9.51 17.55 -9.48
CA GLU A 328 -8.15 17.38 -9.98
C GLU A 328 -8.07 16.42 -11.18
N ARG A 329 -7.28 16.80 -12.18
CA ARG A 329 -6.94 15.97 -13.35
C ARG A 329 -5.45 15.75 -13.36
N SER A 330 -5.01 14.50 -13.33
CA SER A 330 -3.59 14.18 -13.28
C SER A 330 -3.19 13.10 -14.27
N TRP A 331 -1.98 13.23 -14.80
CA TRP A 331 -1.36 12.23 -15.67
C TRP A 331 0.04 11.88 -15.18
N GLN A 332 0.47 10.66 -15.48
CA GLN A 332 1.76 10.11 -15.06
C GLN A 332 2.47 9.45 -16.24
N VAL A 333 3.79 9.61 -16.27
CA VAL A 333 4.70 8.77 -17.06
C VAL A 333 5.69 8.12 -16.11
N ARG A 334 5.91 6.83 -16.28
CA ARG A 334 6.82 6.03 -15.44
C ARG A 334 7.65 5.07 -16.27
N HIS A 335 8.89 4.87 -15.85
CA HIS A 335 9.81 3.87 -16.38
C HIS A 335 10.45 3.09 -15.23
N ASP A 336 10.38 1.77 -15.33
CA ASP A 336 11.06 0.83 -14.45
C ASP A 336 12.12 0.06 -15.26
N TYR A 337 13.29 -0.15 -14.65
CA TYR A 337 14.37 -0.94 -15.22
C TYR A 337 14.89 -2.00 -14.23
N ASN A 338 15.04 -3.24 -14.71
CA ASN A 338 15.64 -4.35 -13.98
C ASN A 338 17.07 -4.62 -14.46
N PHE A 339 18.07 -4.38 -13.61
CA PHE A 339 19.48 -4.54 -13.99
C PHE A 339 19.95 -6.01 -14.06
N ALA A 340 19.09 -6.99 -13.81
CA ALA A 340 19.39 -8.40 -14.08
C ALA A 340 19.82 -8.61 -15.55
N GLY A 341 19.25 -7.83 -16.49
CA GLY A 341 19.66 -7.82 -17.90
C GLY A 341 21.10 -7.38 -18.16
N LEU A 342 21.71 -6.69 -17.20
CA LEU A 342 23.11 -6.23 -17.24
C LEU A 342 24.00 -7.05 -16.29
N GLY A 343 23.51 -8.18 -15.79
CA GLY A 343 24.25 -9.05 -14.88
C GLY A 343 24.29 -8.58 -13.43
N ILE A 344 23.42 -7.64 -13.02
CA ILE A 344 23.32 -7.15 -11.64
C ILE A 344 21.93 -7.52 -11.07
N PRO A 345 21.67 -8.80 -10.77
CA PRO A 345 20.39 -9.23 -10.23
C PRO A 345 20.14 -8.60 -8.86
N GLY A 346 18.89 -8.21 -8.62
CA GLY A 346 18.46 -7.54 -7.39
C GLY A 346 18.55 -6.02 -7.43
N LEU A 347 19.22 -5.41 -8.43
CA LEU A 347 19.24 -3.96 -8.63
C LEU A 347 18.10 -3.52 -9.55
N THR A 348 17.30 -2.53 -9.12
CA THR A 348 16.19 -1.97 -9.90
C THR A 348 16.16 -0.45 -9.77
N LEU A 349 15.71 0.21 -10.84
CA LEU A 349 15.46 1.65 -10.89
C LEU A 349 14.00 1.90 -11.29
N MET A 350 13.34 2.82 -10.61
CA MET A 350 12.05 3.39 -11.01
C MET A 350 12.19 4.91 -11.10
N ASN A 351 11.62 5.49 -12.15
CA ASN A 351 11.42 6.93 -12.26
C ASN A 351 9.99 7.21 -12.69
N ARG A 352 9.37 8.23 -12.10
CA ARG A 352 8.08 8.75 -12.55
C ARG A 352 8.01 10.26 -12.48
N TYR A 353 7.16 10.81 -13.33
CA TYR A 353 6.69 12.18 -13.28
C TYR A 353 5.16 12.16 -13.29
N VAL A 354 4.56 12.96 -12.42
CA VAL A 354 3.11 13.14 -12.34
C VAL A 354 2.80 14.64 -12.33
N SER A 355 1.81 15.05 -13.11
CA SER A 355 1.33 16.43 -13.14
C SER A 355 -0.18 16.44 -12.94
N GLY A 356 -0.63 17.25 -11.99
CA GLY A 356 -2.02 17.51 -11.64
C GLY A 356 -2.39 18.95 -11.95
N SER A 357 -3.62 19.16 -12.40
CA SER A 357 -4.17 20.48 -12.69
C SER A 357 -5.67 20.52 -12.38
N ASN A 358 -6.27 21.72 -12.48
CA ASN A 358 -7.69 21.94 -12.19
C ASN A 358 -8.05 21.61 -10.73
N ILE A 359 -7.13 21.89 -9.80
CA ILE A 359 -7.32 21.58 -8.39
C ILE A 359 -8.16 22.66 -7.73
N HIS A 360 -9.23 22.24 -7.05
CA HIS A 360 -10.13 23.13 -6.32
C HIS A 360 -9.82 23.07 -4.82
N THR A 361 -8.92 23.95 -4.35
CA THR A 361 -8.51 24.01 -2.94
C THR A 361 -7.92 25.37 -2.59
N GLY A 362 -7.91 25.72 -1.30
CA GLY A 362 -7.32 26.97 -0.82
C GLY A 362 -7.90 28.25 -1.45
N GLY A 363 -9.17 28.21 -1.88
CA GLY A 363 -9.84 29.31 -2.58
C GLY A 363 -9.51 29.42 -4.08
N ARG A 364 -8.70 28.50 -4.64
CA ARG A 364 -8.46 28.39 -6.08
C ARG A 364 -9.34 27.32 -6.72
N THR A 365 -9.55 27.45 -8.03
CA THR A 365 -10.28 26.49 -8.88
C THR A 365 -9.47 26.05 -10.10
N ASP A 366 -8.17 26.34 -10.08
CA ASP A 366 -7.26 26.20 -11.21
C ASP A 366 -5.82 25.94 -10.73
N ALA A 367 -5.67 25.46 -9.49
CA ALA A 367 -4.35 25.19 -8.94
C ALA A 367 -3.71 23.98 -9.63
N GLU A 368 -2.37 24.02 -9.70
CA GLU A 368 -1.56 22.96 -10.28
C GLU A 368 -0.59 22.36 -9.26
N GLU A 369 -0.23 21.10 -9.49
CA GLU A 369 0.89 20.47 -8.79
C GLU A 369 1.65 19.51 -9.71
N TRP A 370 2.92 19.26 -9.42
CA TRP A 370 3.67 18.20 -10.08
C TRP A 370 4.66 17.55 -9.13
N GLY A 371 5.00 16.30 -9.43
CA GLY A 371 5.95 15.51 -8.66
C GLY A 371 6.85 14.69 -9.58
N ARG A 372 8.15 14.68 -9.28
CA ARG A 372 9.12 13.73 -9.82
C ARG A 372 9.60 12.83 -8.71
N GLU A 373 9.54 11.52 -8.92
CA GLU A 373 9.99 10.55 -7.94
C GLU A 373 10.89 9.49 -8.57
N SER A 374 11.94 9.10 -7.84
CA SER A 374 12.88 8.06 -8.24
C SER A 374 13.10 7.08 -7.09
N GLU A 375 13.23 5.80 -7.40
CA GLU A 375 13.66 4.77 -6.45
C GLU A 375 14.81 3.96 -7.05
N LEU A 376 15.94 3.89 -6.34
CA LEU A 376 17.00 2.93 -6.60
C LEU A 376 16.97 1.89 -5.48
N ALA A 377 16.79 0.62 -5.84
CA ALA A 377 16.69 -0.47 -4.89
C ALA A 377 17.69 -1.58 -5.22
N TYR A 378 18.33 -2.13 -4.20
CA TYR A 378 19.19 -3.29 -4.32
C TYR A 378 18.82 -4.34 -3.26
N THR A 379 18.62 -5.59 -3.68
CA THR A 379 18.46 -6.73 -2.77
C THR A 379 19.60 -7.72 -2.97
N ILE A 380 20.31 -8.05 -1.88
CA ILE A 380 21.40 -9.02 -1.90
C ILE A 380 20.82 -10.41 -2.22
N GLN A 381 21.35 -11.05 -3.26
CA GLN A 381 20.80 -12.31 -3.80
C GLN A 381 21.34 -13.56 -3.09
N GLU A 382 22.56 -13.49 -2.54
CA GLU A 382 23.31 -14.64 -2.02
C GLU A 382 24.17 -14.26 -0.81
N GLY A 383 24.74 -15.27 -0.13
CA GLY A 383 25.58 -15.07 1.05
C GLY A 383 24.80 -14.87 2.36
N SER A 384 25.52 -14.50 3.43
CA SER A 384 24.96 -14.35 4.78
C SER A 384 23.92 -13.23 4.91
N LEU A 385 24.02 -12.20 4.08
CA LEU A 385 23.09 -11.07 4.04
C LEU A 385 22.03 -11.20 2.94
N LYS A 386 21.82 -12.40 2.39
CA LYS A 386 20.76 -12.67 1.42
C LYS A 386 19.42 -12.11 1.92
N ASN A 387 18.67 -11.46 1.03
CA ASN A 387 17.42 -10.75 1.29
C ASN A 387 17.54 -9.40 2.02
N LEU A 388 18.75 -8.97 2.41
CA LEU A 388 18.94 -7.57 2.82
C LEU A 388 18.66 -6.68 1.62
N SER A 389 17.75 -5.72 1.80
CA SER A 389 17.35 -4.76 0.79
C SER A 389 17.68 -3.34 1.22
N ILE A 390 18.22 -2.55 0.30
CA ILE A 390 18.49 -1.12 0.47
C ILE A 390 17.67 -0.39 -0.59
N ARG A 391 16.86 0.57 -0.16
CA ARG A 391 16.04 1.41 -1.04
C ARG A 391 16.33 2.87 -0.75
N TRP A 392 16.74 3.60 -1.77
CA TRP A 392 16.80 5.05 -1.76
C TRP A 392 15.68 5.61 -2.61
N ARG A 393 14.80 6.41 -2.00
CA ARG A 393 13.75 7.16 -2.68
C ARG A 393 14.08 8.63 -2.65
N ASN A 394 13.88 9.30 -3.77
CA ASN A 394 14.02 10.74 -3.91
C ASN A 394 12.75 11.30 -4.57
N SER A 395 12.21 12.37 -4.01
CA SER A 395 11.03 13.07 -4.54
C SER A 395 11.26 14.57 -4.61
N ASP A 396 10.73 15.19 -5.66
CA ASP A 396 10.67 16.64 -5.85
C ASP A 396 9.23 17.01 -6.20
N VAL A 397 8.60 17.89 -5.41
CA VAL A 397 7.18 18.25 -5.56
C VAL A 397 7.03 19.77 -5.56
N ARG A 398 6.24 20.29 -6.50
CA ARG A 398 5.83 21.70 -6.56
C ARG A 398 4.32 21.83 -6.61
N ARG A 399 3.81 22.87 -5.95
CA ARG A 399 2.38 23.14 -5.82
C ARG A 399 2.10 24.62 -5.84
N ASP A 400 0.98 24.98 -6.44
CA ASP A 400 0.41 26.30 -6.28
C ASP A 400 -0.24 26.50 -4.90
N VAL A 401 -0.78 25.42 -4.32
CA VAL A 401 -1.40 25.41 -2.99
C VAL A 401 -0.86 24.25 -2.19
N GLY A 402 -0.29 24.55 -1.02
CA GLY A 402 0.35 23.57 -0.14
C GLY A 402 1.87 23.75 -0.12
N GLN A 403 2.59 22.68 0.21
CA GLN A 403 4.03 22.73 0.38
C GLN A 403 4.79 22.23 -0.85
N ASP A 404 5.79 23.02 -1.26
CA ASP A 404 6.89 22.63 -2.11
C ASP A 404 7.94 21.90 -1.29
N LEU A 405 8.48 20.81 -1.82
CA LEU A 405 9.41 19.98 -1.07
C LEU A 405 10.41 19.21 -1.92
N HIS A 406 11.57 18.94 -1.31
CA HIS A 406 12.51 17.88 -1.67
C HIS A 406 12.51 16.84 -0.57
N GLU A 407 12.42 15.56 -0.93
CA GLU A 407 12.38 14.48 0.04
C GLU A 407 13.34 13.35 -0.33
N ASN A 408 14.04 12.84 0.68
CA ASN A 408 14.87 11.66 0.59
C ASN A 408 14.47 10.64 1.66
N ARG A 409 14.43 9.37 1.26
CA ARG A 409 14.19 8.26 2.17
C ARG A 409 15.24 7.19 1.92
N LEU A 410 15.93 6.76 2.97
CA LEU A 410 16.83 5.61 2.92
C LEU A 410 16.26 4.52 3.82
N ILE A 411 15.94 3.39 3.22
CA ILE A 411 15.22 2.29 3.87
C ILE A 411 16.04 1.03 3.70
N ILE A 412 16.49 0.45 4.81
CA ILE A 412 17.21 -0.83 4.83
C ILE A 412 16.29 -1.85 5.50
N ASN A 413 15.94 -2.93 4.81
CA ASN A 413 15.16 -4.02 5.40
C ASN A 413 15.94 -5.34 5.36
N TYR A 414 15.83 -6.12 6.43
CA TYR A 414 16.34 -7.48 6.49
C TYR A 414 15.30 -8.41 7.12
N PRO A 415 14.71 -9.35 6.34
CA PRO A 415 13.75 -10.31 6.85
C PRO A 415 14.47 -11.55 7.40
N LEU A 416 14.46 -11.73 8.72
CA LEU A 416 14.96 -12.94 9.37
C LEU A 416 13.82 -13.97 9.46
N SER A 417 13.93 -15.07 8.71
CA SER A 417 13.08 -16.25 8.95
C SER A 417 13.50 -16.90 10.26
N ILE A 418 12.57 -17.03 11.20
CA ILE A 418 12.75 -17.72 12.47
C ILE A 418 12.27 -19.17 12.34
N LEU A 419 11.14 -19.37 11.65
CA LEU A 419 10.60 -20.66 11.24
C LEU A 419 10.44 -20.72 9.72
#